data_AF-A0A564J5B6-F1
#
_entry.id   AF-A0A564J5B6-F1
#
_cell.length_a   1.000
_cell.length_b   1.000
_cell.length_c   1.000
_cell.angle_alpha   90.00
_cell.angle_beta   90.00
_cell.angle_gamma   90.00
#
_symmetry.space_group_name_H-M   'P 1'
#
loop_
_entity.id
_entity.type
_entity.pdbx_description
1 polymer ?
#
loop_
_entity_poly.entity_id
_entity_poly.type
_entity_poly.pdbx_seq_one_letter_code
_entity_poly.pdbx_strand_id
1 'polypeptide(L)'
;MQHAKDPLHGITLEALLNALVAKYGWAELAKRININCFKSDPSIKSSLKFLRRTPWARKEVEELYIDSLTDVASDVADAPTESPWANWQKK
;
A
#
# COMPACT_ATOMS: atom_id res chain seq x y z
N MET A 1 -18.52 7.85 -17.96
CA MET A 1 -18.56 6.42 -17.59
C MET A 1 -18.27 6.28 -16.11
N GLN A 2 -19.32 6.08 -15.32
CA GLN A 2 -19.23 5.76 -13.90
C GLN A 2 -18.74 4.31 -13.73
N HIS A 3 -17.94 4.04 -12.69
CA HIS A 3 -17.77 2.69 -12.17
C HIS A 3 -17.68 2.74 -10.64
N ALA A 4 -18.84 2.63 -10.03
CA ALA A 4 -18.99 2.10 -8.69
C ALA A 4 -18.62 0.62 -8.73
N LYS A 5 -17.52 0.23 -8.08
CA LYS A 5 -17.22 -1.17 -7.76
C LYS A 5 -16.65 -1.27 -6.35
N ASP A 6 -17.56 -1.66 -5.45
CA ASP A 6 -17.37 -2.56 -4.33
C ASP A 6 -16.46 -2.09 -3.16
N PRO A 7 -17.04 -1.75 -1.99
CA PRO A 7 -16.31 -1.15 -0.88
C PRO A 7 -15.40 -2.10 -0.09
N LEU A 8 -15.51 -3.43 -0.24
CA LEU A 8 -14.80 -4.39 0.64
C LEU A 8 -14.54 -5.75 -0.03
N HIS A 9 -13.76 -5.80 -1.12
CA HIS A 9 -13.27 -7.09 -1.63
C HIS A 9 -11.74 -7.09 -1.75
N GLY A 10 -11.08 -7.92 -0.93
CA GLY A 10 -9.78 -8.49 -1.31
C GLY A 10 -8.67 -7.47 -1.59
N ILE A 11 -8.11 -6.71 -0.62
CA ILE A 11 -6.89 -5.87 -0.75
C ILE A 11 -5.94 -6.58 -1.68
N THR A 12 -5.96 -6.05 -2.89
CA THR A 12 -5.09 -6.44 -3.95
C THR A 12 -3.80 -5.64 -3.77
N LEU A 13 -2.76 -6.07 -4.45
CA LEU A 13 -1.54 -5.28 -4.60
C LEU A 13 -1.83 -3.84 -5.08
N GLU A 14 -2.94 -3.63 -5.81
CA GLU A 14 -3.43 -2.32 -6.21
C GLU A 14 -3.90 -1.48 -5.03
N ALA A 15 -4.73 -2.04 -4.15
CA ALA A 15 -5.24 -1.33 -2.97
C ALA A 15 -4.11 -0.96 -1.99
N LEU A 16 -3.18 -1.89 -1.74
CA LEU A 16 -2.01 -1.66 -0.90
C LEU A 16 -1.13 -0.54 -1.47
N LEU A 17 -0.83 -0.60 -2.77
CA LEU A 17 -0.04 0.44 -3.42
C LEU A 17 -0.77 1.79 -3.39
N ASN A 18 -2.07 1.81 -3.64
CA ASN A 18 -2.86 3.04 -3.61
C ASN A 18 -2.88 3.67 -2.21
N ALA A 19 -2.99 2.87 -1.15
CA ALA A 19 -2.88 3.34 0.23
C ALA A 19 -1.50 3.94 0.55
N LEU A 20 -0.41 3.28 0.13
CA LEU A 20 0.95 3.81 0.29
C LEU A 20 1.16 5.11 -0.47
N VAL A 21 0.67 5.18 -1.71
CA VAL A 21 0.76 6.38 -2.54
C VAL A 21 -0.08 7.52 -1.95
N ALA A 22 -1.26 7.23 -1.40
CA ALA A 22 -2.09 8.22 -0.74
C ALA A 22 -1.45 8.75 0.55
N LYS A 23 -0.75 7.89 1.31
CA LYS A 23 -0.08 8.26 2.57
C LYS A 23 1.23 9.02 2.35
N TYR A 24 2.08 8.54 1.42
CA TYR A 24 3.45 9.04 1.26
C TYR A 24 3.73 9.72 -0.08
N GLY A 25 2.95 9.42 -1.10
CA GLY A 25 3.21 9.87 -2.46
C GLY A 25 4.35 9.13 -3.15
N TRP A 26 4.42 9.30 -4.47
CA TRP A 26 5.40 8.61 -5.32
C TRP A 26 6.85 8.99 -5.02
N ALA A 27 7.10 10.25 -4.65
CA ALA A 27 8.46 10.72 -4.35
C ALA A 27 9.06 9.98 -3.14
N GLU A 28 8.28 9.78 -2.08
CA GLU A 28 8.75 9.08 -0.88
C GLU A 28 8.88 7.57 -1.13
N LEU A 29 7.92 6.99 -1.86
CA LEU A 29 7.98 5.61 -2.33
C LEU A 29 9.26 5.35 -3.15
N ALA A 30 9.64 6.26 -4.03
CA ALA A 30 10.87 6.16 -4.82
C ALA A 30 12.16 6.31 -4.00
N LYS A 31 12.10 6.97 -2.83
CA LYS A 31 13.23 7.07 -1.91
C LYS A 31 13.41 5.79 -1.10
N ARG A 32 12.30 5.22 -0.61
CA ARG A 32 12.32 3.95 0.15
C ARG A 32 12.59 2.76 -0.75
N ILE A 33 11.91 2.70 -1.89
CA ILE A 33 12.02 1.65 -2.89
C ILE A 33 12.63 2.29 -4.14
N ASN A 34 13.94 2.15 -4.27
CA ASN A 34 14.72 2.77 -5.34
C ASN A 34 14.50 2.07 -6.70
N ILE A 35 13.29 2.19 -7.24
CA ILE A 35 12.91 1.68 -8.56
C ILE A 35 12.54 2.82 -9.50
N ASN A 36 12.97 2.68 -10.76
CA ASN A 36 12.64 3.65 -11.80
C ASN A 36 11.13 3.77 -12.05
N CYS A 37 10.36 2.72 -11.75
CA CYS A 37 8.92 2.72 -11.94
C CYS A 37 8.23 3.87 -11.18
N PHE A 38 8.70 4.22 -9.98
CA PHE A 38 8.12 5.31 -9.18
C PHE A 38 8.69 6.69 -9.53
N LYS A 39 9.81 6.75 -10.26
CA LYS A 39 10.47 8.01 -10.66
C LYS A 39 10.04 8.49 -12.05
N SER A 40 9.95 7.57 -13.01
CA SER A 40 9.71 7.90 -14.42
C SER A 40 8.24 7.81 -14.81
N ASP A 41 7.53 6.77 -14.39
CA ASP A 41 6.12 6.54 -14.73
C ASP A 41 5.27 6.25 -13.47
N PRO A 42 5.16 7.21 -12.54
CA PRO A 42 4.42 7.06 -11.29
C PRO A 42 2.91 6.95 -11.55
N SER A 43 2.47 5.75 -11.90
CA SER A 43 1.06 5.41 -12.12
C SER A 43 0.76 4.05 -11.55
N ILE A 44 -0.44 3.89 -10.99
CA ILE A 44 -0.90 2.65 -10.36
C ILE A 44 -0.81 1.47 -11.34
N LYS A 45 -1.29 1.64 -12.58
CA LYS A 45 -1.29 0.56 -13.58
C LYS A 45 0.12 0.17 -14.04
N SER A 46 1.00 1.16 -14.26
CA SER A 46 2.39 0.93 -14.66
C SER A 46 3.17 0.22 -13.55
N SER A 47 2.98 0.69 -12.30
CA SER A 47 3.54 0.09 -11.10
C SER A 47 3.08 -1.35 -10.91
N LEU A 48 1.79 -1.65 -11.02
CA LEU A 48 1.31 -3.03 -10.91
C LEU A 48 1.87 -3.95 -11.99
N LYS A 49 1.98 -3.46 -13.23
CA LYS A 49 2.61 -4.22 -14.31
C LYS A 49 4.09 -4.49 -14.00
N PHE A 50 4.80 -3.53 -13.42
CA PHE A 50 6.18 -3.69 -12.99
C PHE A 50 6.31 -4.67 -11.82
N LEU A 51 5.53 -4.50 -10.74
CA LEU A 51 5.52 -5.38 -9.56
C LEU A 51 5.06 -6.82 -9.90
N ARG A 52 4.34 -7.02 -11.01
CA ARG A 52 4.04 -8.36 -11.56
C ARG A 52 5.26 -9.04 -12.17
N ARG A 53 6.13 -8.28 -12.84
CA ARG A 53 7.34 -8.77 -13.50
C ARG A 53 8.55 -8.84 -12.56
N THR A 54 8.55 -8.04 -11.51
CA THR A 54 9.66 -7.85 -10.58
C THR A 54 9.21 -8.23 -9.16
N PRO A 55 9.31 -9.51 -8.78
CA PRO A 55 8.73 -10.00 -7.51
C PRO A 55 9.43 -9.43 -6.27
N TRP A 56 10.74 -9.17 -6.33
CA TRP A 56 11.46 -8.56 -5.21
C TRP A 56 10.92 -7.16 -4.88
N ALA A 57 10.58 -6.36 -5.92
CA ALA A 57 10.02 -5.02 -5.73
C ALA A 57 8.61 -5.07 -5.13
N ARG A 58 7.85 -6.13 -5.41
CA ARG A 58 6.56 -6.37 -4.75
C ARG A 58 6.75 -6.56 -3.25
N LYS A 59 7.71 -7.41 -2.88
CA LYS A 59 8.02 -7.71 -1.48
C LYS A 59 8.41 -6.44 -0.72
N GLU A 60 9.23 -5.57 -1.30
CA GLU A 60 9.60 -4.27 -0.72
C GLU A 60 8.38 -3.37 -0.47
N VAL A 61 7.43 -3.33 -1.41
CA VAL A 61 6.19 -2.55 -1.25
C VAL A 61 5.31 -3.13 -0.14
N GLU A 62 5.22 -4.46 -0.04
CA GLU A 62 4.49 -5.15 1.02
C GLU A 62 5.14 -4.93 2.40
N GLU A 63 6.46 -5.04 2.50
CA GLU A 63 7.22 -4.78 3.73
C GLU A 63 7.05 -3.33 4.18
N LEU A 64 7.12 -2.37 3.25
CA LEU A 64 6.87 -0.97 3.55
C LEU A 64 5.43 -0.72 4.06
N TYR A 65 4.46 -1.45 3.52
CA TYR A 65 3.08 -1.34 4.01
C TYR A 65 2.96 -1.87 5.44
N ILE A 66 3.57 -3.01 5.75
CA ILE A 66 3.60 -3.57 7.11
C ILE A 66 4.29 -2.61 8.08
N ASP A 67 5.46 -2.07 7.72
CA ASP A 67 6.19 -1.07 8.50
C ASP A 67 5.30 0.15 8.82
N SER A 68 4.58 0.63 7.81
CA SER A 68 3.67 1.77 7.95
C SER A 68 2.44 1.51 8.82
N LEU A 69 2.13 0.23 9.09
CA LEU A 69 1.07 -0.21 10.01
C LEU A 69 1.63 -0.44 11.41
N THR A 70 2.85 -0.97 11.55
CA THR A 70 3.49 -1.22 12.86
C THR A 70 3.84 0.06 13.60
N ASP A 71 4.19 1.13 12.89
CA ASP A 71 4.38 2.48 13.47
C ASP A 71 3.13 2.99 14.20
N VAL A 72 1.95 2.48 13.86
CA VAL A 72 0.67 2.84 14.51
C VAL A 72 0.41 1.99 15.77
N ALA A 73 1.11 0.86 15.95
CA ALA A 73 0.78 -0.15 16.96
C ALA A 73 1.62 -0.08 18.25
N SER A 74 2.70 0.70 18.29
CA SER A 74 3.63 0.73 19.44
C SER A 74 3.32 1.73 20.55
N ASP A 75 2.32 2.61 20.39
CA ASP A 75 1.99 3.66 21.38
C ASP A 75 0.57 3.61 21.97
N VAL A 76 -0.20 2.53 21.75
CA VAL A 76 -1.56 2.40 22.31
C VAL A 76 -1.74 1.13 23.15
N ALA A 77 -1.28 1.21 24.39
CA ALA A 77 -1.61 0.29 25.47
C ALA A 77 -2.74 0.86 26.36
N ASP A 78 -3.87 1.33 25.78
CA ASP A 78 -5.18 1.42 26.46
C ASP A 78 -6.31 1.70 25.46
N ALA A 79 -7.39 0.89 25.53
CA ALA A 79 -8.74 1.14 24.98
C ALA A 79 -9.01 1.00 23.44
N PRO A 80 -10.28 0.73 23.04
CA PRO A 80 -10.62 -0.26 22.02
C PRO A 80 -10.84 0.28 20.58
N THR A 81 -10.37 -0.51 19.62
CA THR A 81 -10.97 -0.76 18.29
C THR A 81 -11.52 0.42 17.49
N GLU A 82 -10.69 1.40 17.14
CA GLU A 82 -10.94 2.25 15.97
C GLU A 82 -9.67 2.40 15.13
N SER A 83 -9.03 1.28 14.77
CA SER A 83 -8.11 1.33 13.64
C SER A 83 -8.94 1.62 12.39
N PRO A 84 -8.66 2.68 11.61
CA PRO A 84 -9.33 2.92 10.33
C PRO A 84 -9.13 1.77 9.31
N TRP A 85 -8.27 0.80 9.66
CA TRP A 85 -7.99 -0.43 8.93
C TRP A 85 -8.42 -1.73 9.63
N ALA A 86 -9.15 -1.66 10.77
CA ALA A 86 -9.52 -2.82 11.60
C ALA A 86 -10.33 -3.92 10.88
N ASN A 87 -10.86 -3.63 9.68
CA ASN A 87 -11.68 -4.56 8.93
C ASN A 87 -10.90 -5.47 7.96
N TRP A 88 -9.56 -5.37 7.89
CA TRP A 88 -8.75 -6.20 6.99
C TRP A 88 -8.20 -7.49 7.62
N GLN A 89 -8.05 -7.52 8.95
CA GLN A 89 -7.30 -8.57 9.65
C GLN A 89 -8.12 -9.78 10.09
N LYS A 90 -9.36 -9.94 9.61
CA LYS A 90 -10.20 -11.11 9.88
C LYS A 90 -10.65 -11.79 8.60
N LYS A 91 -10.01 -12.92 8.29
CA LYS A 91 -10.67 -14.07 7.66
C LYS A 91 -10.04 -15.36 8.13
#